data_AF-A0A968VEF1-F1
#
_entry.id   AF-A0A968VEF1-F1
#
_cell.length_a   1.000
_cell.length_b   1.000
_cell.length_c   1.000
_cell.angle_alpha   90.00
_cell.angle_beta   90.00
_cell.angle_gamma   90.00
#
_symmetry.space_group_name_H-M   'P 1'
#
loop_
_entity.id
_entity.type
_entity.pdbx_description
1 polymer ?
#
loop_
_entity_poly.entity_id
_entity_poly.type
_entity_poly.pdbx_seq_one_letter_code
_entity_poly.pdbx_strand_id
1 'polypeptide(L)'
;MRDSSNYDPLQSDQAPLSDRLPNRLPDRPTCLEPLTPNSPVLPFTSRRGTFSIATDLRPQVEQHKYAIATAAIFHLTEAGKIALGQLQKSWEYLEYDAFYGEKHPSCQRRRRYTEFDYAPKTGTLHPRQHQPYIQSEEMNAYAGGKVRHFGDLQTATYENPLFQDLVDYNFSLFPLEEMWLDRAWICQVHIMRIIVGRADYGDYSRGDSF
;
A
#
# COMPACT_ATOMS: atom_id res chain seq x y z
N MET A 1 -36.17 23.53 -49.89
CA MET A 1 -35.75 22.19 -50.37
C MET A 1 -36.18 21.18 -49.31
N ARG A 2 -36.76 20.06 -49.75
CA ARG A 2 -37.21 18.90 -48.94
C ARG A 2 -36.05 18.44 -48.01
N ASP A 3 -36.25 17.86 -46.83
CA ASP A 3 -37.12 16.70 -46.60
C ASP A 3 -37.46 16.44 -45.13
N SER A 4 -38.50 15.65 -45.01
CA SER A 4 -39.18 15.07 -43.85
C SER A 4 -38.33 14.00 -43.15
N SER A 5 -38.39 13.91 -41.82
CA SER A 5 -38.60 12.63 -41.14
C SER A 5 -39.10 12.84 -39.70
N ASN A 6 -40.36 12.45 -39.51
CA ASN A 6 -41.03 12.29 -38.23
C ASN A 6 -40.49 11.05 -37.51
N TYR A 7 -40.29 11.14 -36.19
CA TYR A 7 -40.78 10.11 -35.26
C TYR A 7 -40.73 10.63 -33.81
N ASP A 8 -41.89 10.68 -33.16
CA ASP A 8 -42.09 10.64 -31.71
C ASP A 8 -43.22 9.63 -31.50
N PRO A 9 -43.07 8.62 -30.62
CA PRO A 9 -43.83 8.72 -29.37
C PRO A 9 -43.19 8.07 -28.13
N LEU A 10 -43.30 8.78 -27.01
CA LEU A 10 -43.84 8.36 -25.70
C LEU A 10 -43.55 6.93 -25.12
N GLN A 11 -43.14 6.97 -23.85
CA GLN A 11 -43.53 6.11 -22.71
C GLN A 11 -42.78 4.80 -22.38
N SER A 12 -42.57 4.64 -21.06
CA SER A 12 -42.28 3.43 -20.26
C SER A 12 -40.91 2.75 -20.51
N ASP A 13 -40.05 2.46 -19.54
CA ASP A 13 -40.24 2.01 -18.16
C ASP A 13 -39.08 2.47 -17.26
N GLN A 14 -39.40 3.10 -16.14
CA GLN A 14 -38.52 3.06 -14.97
C GLN A 14 -38.80 1.73 -14.23
N ALA A 15 -37.92 0.74 -14.42
CA ALA A 15 -37.89 -0.44 -13.56
C ALA A 15 -36.94 -0.19 -12.37
N PRO A 16 -37.34 -0.44 -11.11
CA PRO A 16 -36.48 -0.29 -9.96
C PRO A 16 -35.35 -1.34 -9.95
N LEU A 17 -34.15 -0.91 -9.59
CA LEU A 17 -32.90 -1.68 -9.50
C LEU A 17 -32.86 -2.67 -8.30
N SER A 18 -33.98 -3.26 -7.91
CA SER A 18 -34.03 -4.18 -6.75
C SER A 18 -34.12 -5.67 -7.08
N ASP A 19 -34.31 -6.09 -8.34
CA ASP A 19 -34.61 -7.51 -8.66
C ASP A 19 -33.64 -8.18 -9.64
N ARG A 20 -32.32 -8.11 -9.38
CA ARG A 20 -31.33 -8.98 -10.05
C ARG A 20 -30.22 -9.47 -9.12
N LEU A 21 -30.59 -10.21 -8.08
CA LEU A 21 -29.68 -11.14 -7.40
C LEU A 21 -30.21 -12.56 -7.56
N PRO A 22 -29.42 -13.52 -8.08
CA PRO A 22 -29.83 -14.91 -8.05
C PRO A 22 -29.90 -15.39 -6.59
N ASN A 23 -31.12 -15.76 -6.17
CA ASN A 23 -31.41 -16.45 -4.92
C ASN A 23 -30.78 -17.84 -4.92
N ARG A 24 -29.51 -17.94 -4.51
CA ARG A 24 -28.89 -19.07 -3.77
C ARG A 24 -27.37 -18.83 -3.73
N LEU A 25 -26.88 -18.47 -2.54
CA LEU A 25 -25.48 -18.73 -2.21
C LEU A 25 -25.28 -20.25 -2.23
N PRO A 26 -24.23 -20.79 -2.86
CA PRO A 26 -23.92 -22.21 -2.71
C PRO A 26 -23.64 -22.51 -1.23
N ASP A 27 -24.03 -23.71 -0.80
CA ASP A 27 -23.87 -24.17 0.58
C ASP A 27 -22.45 -23.89 1.08
N ARG A 28 -22.40 -23.31 2.28
CA ARG A 28 -21.17 -23.00 3.01
C ARG A 28 -20.33 -24.29 3.09
N PRO A 29 -19.10 -24.34 2.56
CA PRO A 29 -18.28 -25.54 2.70
C PRO A 29 -18.09 -25.80 4.20
N THR A 30 -18.44 -27.03 4.57
CA THR A 30 -18.32 -27.61 5.90
C THR A 30 -16.92 -27.33 6.44
N CYS A 31 -16.85 -26.97 7.73
CA CYS A 31 -15.61 -26.70 8.45
C CYS A 31 -14.49 -27.67 8.03
N LEU A 32 -13.44 -27.12 7.43
CA LEU A 32 -12.22 -27.84 7.12
C LEU A 32 -11.69 -28.47 8.41
N GLU A 33 -11.33 -29.75 8.32
CA GLU A 33 -10.66 -30.46 9.41
C GLU A 33 -9.37 -29.71 9.82
N PRO A 34 -9.01 -29.71 11.13
CA PRO A 34 -7.81 -29.04 11.59
C PRO A 34 -6.58 -29.65 10.94
N LEU A 35 -5.87 -28.84 10.14
CA LEU A 35 -4.55 -29.18 9.60
C LEU A 35 -3.62 -29.55 10.77
N THR A 36 -3.02 -30.73 10.69
CA THR A 36 -2.05 -31.21 11.69
C THR A 36 -0.87 -30.24 11.84
N PRO A 37 -0.49 -29.81 13.06
CA PRO A 37 0.58 -28.85 13.24
C PRO A 37 1.91 -29.58 13.43
N ASN A 38 2.57 -30.06 12.37
CA ASN A 38 3.91 -30.67 12.53
C ASN A 38 4.77 -30.73 11.25
N SER A 39 4.74 -29.68 10.42
CA SER A 39 5.86 -29.42 9.51
C SER A 39 6.73 -28.34 10.15
N PRO A 40 8.05 -28.58 10.38
CA PRO A 40 8.93 -27.52 10.84
C PRO A 40 8.92 -26.43 9.78
N VAL A 41 8.40 -25.27 10.15
CA VAL A 41 8.27 -24.19 9.20
C VAL A 41 9.63 -23.59 8.96
N LEU A 42 10.09 -23.70 7.70
CA LEU A 42 11.43 -23.28 7.31
C LEU A 42 11.60 -21.76 7.46
N PRO A 43 12.81 -21.30 7.80
CA PRO A 43 13.13 -19.88 7.85
C PRO A 43 12.82 -19.20 6.50
N PHE A 44 12.22 -18.02 6.52
CA PHE A 44 12.05 -17.23 5.31
C PHE A 44 13.44 -16.78 4.86
N THR A 45 13.80 -17.09 3.62
CA THR A 45 14.98 -16.55 2.96
C THR A 45 14.52 -15.67 1.82
N SER A 46 14.94 -14.41 1.85
CA SER A 46 14.56 -13.43 0.85
C SER A 46 15.07 -13.80 -0.55
N ARG A 47 14.28 -13.51 -1.59
CA ARG A 47 14.57 -13.90 -2.98
C ARG A 47 15.84 -13.26 -3.50
N ARG A 48 16.13 -12.00 -3.12
CA ARG A 48 17.35 -11.28 -3.53
C ARG A 48 18.48 -11.42 -2.50
N GLY A 49 18.28 -12.24 -1.46
CA GLY A 49 19.30 -12.58 -0.49
C GLY A 49 19.72 -11.43 0.42
N THR A 50 18.84 -10.45 0.66
CA THR A 50 19.16 -9.34 1.57
C THR A 50 18.99 -9.69 3.04
N PHE A 51 18.09 -10.62 3.37
CA PHE A 51 17.90 -11.12 4.72
C PHE A 51 17.32 -12.53 4.79
N SER A 52 17.39 -13.12 5.98
CA SER A 52 16.57 -14.26 6.38
C SER A 52 15.88 -13.98 7.72
N ILE A 53 14.78 -14.70 7.98
CA ILE A 53 14.03 -14.64 9.23
C ILE A 53 13.82 -16.06 9.73
N ALA A 54 14.27 -16.34 10.94
CA ALA A 54 14.17 -17.67 11.53
C ALA A 54 12.77 -18.01 12.06
N THR A 55 11.95 -17.00 12.34
CA THR A 55 10.62 -17.16 12.94
C THR A 55 9.52 -17.05 11.89
N ASP A 56 8.66 -18.06 11.78
CA ASP A 56 7.43 -17.94 10.99
C ASP A 56 6.39 -17.11 11.74
N LEU A 57 5.94 -16.02 11.12
CA LEU A 57 4.93 -15.13 11.67
C LEU A 57 3.51 -15.43 11.17
N ARG A 58 3.34 -16.32 10.18
CA ARG A 58 2.02 -16.67 9.63
C ARG A 58 1.03 -17.17 10.68
N PRO A 59 1.40 -18.03 11.65
CA PRO A 59 0.46 -18.46 12.69
C PRO A 59 -0.07 -17.28 13.53
N GLN A 60 0.78 -16.27 13.80
CA GLN A 60 0.35 -15.07 14.52
C GLN A 60 -0.62 -14.23 13.68
N VAL A 61 -0.32 -14.04 12.39
CA VAL A 61 -1.24 -13.34 11.48
C VAL A 61 -2.57 -14.08 11.36
N GLU A 62 -2.57 -15.40 11.29
CA GLU A 62 -3.79 -16.20 11.20
C GLU A 62 -4.63 -16.09 12.48
N GLN A 63 -4.00 -16.26 13.66
CA GLN A 63 -4.67 -16.27 14.95
C GLN A 63 -5.08 -14.87 15.43
N HIS A 64 -4.18 -13.90 15.33
CA HIS A 64 -4.34 -12.57 15.93
C HIS A 64 -4.68 -11.49 14.91
N LYS A 65 -4.62 -11.79 13.61
CA LYS A 65 -4.78 -10.81 12.50
C LYS A 65 -3.67 -9.76 12.44
N TYR A 66 -2.62 -9.93 13.25
CA TYR A 66 -1.39 -9.14 13.21
C TYR A 66 -0.22 -9.98 13.74
N ALA A 67 1.00 -9.56 13.43
CA ALA A 67 2.23 -10.08 14.03
C ALA A 67 3.20 -8.92 14.27
N ILE A 68 4.06 -9.06 15.28
CA ILE A 68 5.10 -8.07 15.57
C ILE A 68 6.45 -8.67 15.21
N ALA A 69 7.05 -8.17 14.12
CA ALA A 69 8.39 -8.51 13.71
C ALA A 69 9.39 -7.52 14.32
N THR A 70 10.16 -7.94 15.34
CA THR A 70 11.22 -7.08 15.90
C THR A 70 12.46 -7.12 15.01
N ALA A 71 13.30 -6.08 15.04
CA ALA A 71 14.54 -6.07 14.25
C ALA A 71 15.45 -7.29 14.54
N ALA A 72 15.38 -7.85 15.75
CA ALA A 72 16.21 -8.98 16.17
C ALA A 72 15.93 -10.28 15.40
N ILE A 73 14.75 -10.44 14.80
CA ILE A 73 14.42 -11.65 14.01
C ILE A 73 14.95 -11.57 12.57
N PHE A 74 15.43 -10.39 12.14
CA PHE A 74 16.00 -10.19 10.82
C PHE A 74 17.51 -10.42 10.86
N HIS A 75 17.96 -11.37 10.06
CA HIS A 75 19.39 -11.60 9.83
C HIS A 75 19.75 -11.00 8.48
N LEU A 76 20.24 -9.76 8.47
CA LEU A 76 20.70 -9.09 7.26
C LEU A 76 22.02 -9.70 6.77
N THR A 77 22.11 -9.97 5.47
CA THR A 77 23.39 -10.26 4.81
C THR A 77 24.20 -8.98 4.66
N GLU A 78 25.48 -9.09 4.24
CA GLU A 78 26.28 -7.90 3.94
C GLU A 78 25.65 -7.05 2.83
N ALA A 79 25.10 -7.70 1.79
CA ALA A 79 24.33 -7.01 0.76
C ALA A 79 23.09 -6.31 1.35
N GLY A 80 22.38 -6.96 2.28
CA GLY A 80 21.25 -6.37 2.99
C GLY A 80 21.61 -5.14 3.82
N LYS A 81 22.76 -5.15 4.52
CA LYS A 81 23.25 -4.00 5.28
C LYS A 81 23.56 -2.80 4.39
N ILE A 82 24.22 -3.04 3.25
CA ILE A 82 24.49 -1.99 2.24
C ILE A 82 23.18 -1.43 1.70
N ALA A 83 22.26 -2.32 1.32
CA ALA A 83 20.94 -1.94 0.81
C ALA A 83 20.12 -1.16 1.84
N LEU A 84 20.19 -1.52 3.13
CA LEU A 84 19.56 -0.76 4.21
C LEU A 84 20.09 0.67 4.28
N GLY A 85 21.42 0.85 4.24
CA GLY A 85 22.03 2.18 4.25
C GLY A 85 21.59 3.04 3.06
N GLN A 86 21.44 2.44 1.87
CA GLN A 86 20.91 3.12 0.69
C GLN A 86 19.42 3.47 0.85
N LEU A 87 18.61 2.54 1.34
CA LEU A 87 17.18 2.73 1.53
C LEU A 87 16.90 3.81 2.58
N GLN A 88 17.69 3.90 3.65
CA GLN A 88 17.57 4.93 4.68
C GLN A 88 17.76 6.35 4.12
N LYS A 89 18.65 6.54 3.13
CA LYS A 89 18.86 7.83 2.47
C LYS A 89 17.63 8.34 1.72
N SER A 90 16.71 7.45 1.31
CA SER A 90 15.47 7.88 0.63
C SER A 90 14.63 8.85 1.48
N TRP A 91 14.75 8.81 2.81
CA TRP A 91 14.06 9.73 3.71
C TRP A 91 14.58 11.19 3.61
N GLU A 92 15.76 11.42 3.05
CA GLU A 92 16.32 12.77 2.84
C GLU A 92 15.62 13.50 1.68
N TYR A 93 15.01 12.76 0.75
CA TYR A 93 14.38 13.29 -0.47
C TYR A 93 12.86 13.34 -0.40
N LEU A 94 12.26 13.19 0.78
CA LEU A 94 10.81 13.27 0.97
C LEU A 94 10.31 14.71 0.79
N GLU A 95 9.15 14.85 0.14
CA GLU A 95 8.51 16.14 -0.11
C GLU A 95 7.56 16.52 1.03
N TYR A 96 7.32 17.82 1.20
CA TYR A 96 6.35 18.33 2.18
C TYR A 96 4.93 17.88 1.84
N ASP A 97 4.21 17.37 2.85
CA ASP A 97 2.80 17.02 2.73
C ASP A 97 1.93 18.25 3.05
N ALA A 98 1.50 18.95 2.01
CA ALA A 98 0.64 20.13 2.13
C ALA A 98 -0.74 19.86 2.73
N PHE A 99 -1.15 18.59 2.86
CA PHE A 99 -2.46 18.19 3.39
C PHE A 99 -2.40 17.75 4.87
N TYR A 100 -1.25 17.87 5.53
CA TYR A 100 -1.07 17.49 6.94
C TYR A 100 -0.79 18.69 7.83
N GLY A 101 -1.32 18.68 9.06
CA GLY A 101 -0.97 19.67 10.08
C GLY A 101 -1.86 20.92 10.14
N GLU A 102 -2.93 21.03 9.34
CA GLU A 102 -3.87 22.18 9.40
C GLU A 102 -4.38 22.48 10.82
N LYS A 103 -4.56 21.45 11.66
CA LYS A 103 -4.99 21.59 13.07
C LYS A 103 -3.85 21.54 14.10
N HIS A 104 -2.63 21.23 13.67
CA HIS A 104 -1.45 21.05 14.55
C HIS A 104 -0.20 21.60 13.86
N PRO A 105 0.00 22.93 13.85
CA PRO A 105 1.10 23.58 13.12
C PRO A 105 2.51 23.22 13.64
N SER A 106 2.60 22.63 14.84
CA SER A 106 3.83 22.08 15.42
C SER A 106 4.22 20.70 14.86
N CYS A 107 3.40 20.12 13.98
CA CYS A 107 3.60 18.79 13.41
C CYS A 107 3.64 18.89 11.89
N GLN A 108 4.79 18.61 11.30
CA GLN A 108 4.96 18.55 9.85
C GLN A 108 5.11 17.10 9.41
N ARG A 109 4.62 16.79 8.20
CA ARG A 109 4.83 15.48 7.56
C ARG A 109 5.52 15.69 6.22
N ARG A 110 6.53 14.86 5.96
CA ARG A 110 7.11 14.69 4.63
C ARG A 110 6.82 13.29 4.14
N ARG A 111 6.48 13.12 2.87
CA ARG A 111 6.13 11.81 2.32
C ARG A 111 6.35 11.70 0.81
N ARG A 112 6.40 10.46 0.35
CA ARG A 112 6.25 10.05 -1.04
C ARG A 112 5.28 8.88 -1.12
N TYR A 113 4.66 8.69 -2.28
CA TYR A 113 3.70 7.62 -2.52
C TYR A 113 3.75 7.16 -3.97
N THR A 114 3.74 5.85 -4.16
CA THR A 114 3.66 5.22 -5.49
C THR A 114 2.85 3.94 -5.39
N GLU A 115 2.06 3.67 -6.43
CA GLU A 115 1.40 2.38 -6.62
C GLU A 115 2.24 1.49 -7.52
N PHE A 116 2.21 0.19 -7.23
CA PHE A 116 2.92 -0.82 -7.99
C PHE A 116 1.99 -1.94 -8.39
N ASP A 117 2.20 -2.51 -9.57
CA ASP A 117 1.72 -3.84 -9.89
C ASP A 117 2.71 -4.85 -9.28
N TYR A 118 2.20 -5.65 -8.35
CA TYR A 118 2.95 -6.68 -7.64
C TYR A 118 2.48 -8.08 -8.04
N ALA A 119 3.40 -8.95 -8.45
CA ALA A 119 3.12 -10.34 -8.79
C ALA A 119 3.67 -11.28 -7.70
N PRO A 120 2.83 -11.84 -6.80
CA PRO A 120 3.30 -12.61 -5.64
C PRO A 120 4.15 -13.83 -5.98
N LYS A 121 3.82 -14.54 -7.08
CA LYS A 121 4.58 -15.74 -7.50
C LYS A 121 6.02 -15.41 -7.85
N THR A 122 6.25 -14.34 -8.59
CA THR A 122 7.59 -13.96 -9.06
C THR A 122 8.31 -12.99 -8.13
N GLY A 123 7.57 -12.28 -7.27
CA GLY A 123 8.08 -11.15 -6.49
C GLY A 123 8.41 -9.92 -7.34
N THR A 124 7.84 -9.85 -8.54
CA THR A 124 8.05 -8.73 -9.46
C THR A 124 7.23 -7.53 -9.01
N LEU A 125 7.87 -6.36 -8.99
CA LEU A 125 7.26 -5.10 -8.57
C LEU A 125 7.50 -4.04 -9.66
N HIS A 126 6.44 -3.56 -10.30
CA HIS A 126 6.53 -2.55 -11.36
C HIS A 126 5.79 -1.28 -10.95
N PRO A 127 6.42 -0.09 -11.00
CA PRO A 127 5.74 1.15 -10.69
C PRO A 127 4.65 1.41 -11.74
N ARG A 128 3.46 1.77 -11.27
CA ARG A 128 2.36 2.24 -12.14
C ARG A 128 2.58 3.70 -12.48
N GLN A 129 2.00 4.16 -13.59
CA GLN A 129 1.99 5.59 -13.92
C GLN A 129 1.34 6.36 -12.78
N HIS A 130 1.99 7.46 -12.34
CA HIS A 130 1.57 8.26 -11.20
C HIS A 130 0.05 8.46 -11.15
N GLN A 131 -0.58 7.95 -10.10
CA GLN A 131 -2.01 8.13 -9.83
C GLN A 131 -2.19 9.04 -8.61
N PRO A 132 -3.22 9.90 -8.62
CA PRO A 132 -3.62 10.58 -7.40
C PRO A 132 -3.97 9.58 -6.31
N TYR A 133 -3.52 9.86 -5.09
CA TYR A 133 -3.97 9.13 -3.90
C TYR A 133 -5.38 9.58 -3.54
N ILE A 134 -6.34 8.67 -3.62
CA ILE A 134 -7.74 8.90 -3.26
C ILE A 134 -8.05 8.07 -2.02
N GLN A 135 -8.44 8.75 -0.94
CA GLN A 135 -9.08 8.10 0.20
C GLN A 135 -10.57 8.43 0.12
N SER A 136 -11.45 7.43 0.16
CA SER A 136 -12.88 7.70 0.30
C SER A 136 -13.15 8.41 1.63
N GLU A 137 -14.27 9.13 1.72
CA GLU A 137 -14.73 9.74 2.97
C GLU A 137 -14.95 8.69 4.07
N GLU A 138 -15.36 7.48 3.70
CA GLU A 138 -15.49 6.34 4.62
C GLU A 138 -14.13 5.88 5.18
N MET A 139 -13.07 5.87 4.37
CA MET A 139 -11.72 5.45 4.81
C MET A 139 -10.98 6.53 5.60
N ASN A 140 -11.33 7.80 5.42
CA ASN A 140 -10.71 8.91 6.13
C ASN A 140 -11.71 10.05 6.33
N ALA A 141 -12.53 9.98 7.38
CA ALA A 141 -13.53 11.03 7.68
C ALA A 141 -12.93 12.44 7.88
N TYR A 142 -11.62 12.53 8.17
CA TYR A 142 -10.93 13.81 8.36
C TYR A 142 -10.60 14.52 7.04
N ALA A 143 -10.28 13.77 5.97
CA ALA A 143 -9.81 14.38 4.72
C ALA A 143 -10.09 13.55 3.45
N GLY A 144 -11.02 12.59 3.52
CA GLY A 144 -11.47 11.78 2.39
C GLY A 144 -12.23 12.60 1.34
N GLY A 145 -12.44 12.02 0.17
CA GLY A 145 -13.05 12.69 -0.99
C GLY A 145 -12.12 13.65 -1.74
N LYS A 146 -10.92 13.96 -1.19
CA LYS A 146 -9.92 14.82 -1.82
C LYS A 146 -8.92 14.02 -2.65
N VAL A 147 -8.73 14.42 -3.91
CA VAL A 147 -7.64 13.98 -4.79
C VAL A 147 -6.33 14.57 -4.27
N ARG A 148 -5.37 13.72 -3.90
CA ARG A 148 -4.05 14.18 -3.42
C ARG A 148 -2.94 13.70 -4.33
N HIS A 149 -2.12 14.64 -4.76
CA HIS A 149 -0.89 14.34 -5.48
C HIS A 149 0.29 14.43 -4.52
N PHE A 150 1.08 13.37 -4.47
CA PHE A 150 2.33 13.30 -3.72
C PHE A 150 3.44 12.94 -4.70
N GLY A 151 4.68 13.36 -4.46
CA GLY A 151 5.79 12.89 -5.28
C GLY A 151 5.93 11.36 -5.24
N ASP A 152 6.25 10.77 -6.39
CA ASP A 152 6.57 9.35 -6.49
C ASP A 152 7.82 8.98 -5.69
N LEU A 153 7.92 7.72 -5.26
CA LEU A 153 9.16 7.14 -4.78
C LEU A 153 10.22 7.26 -5.88
N GLN A 154 11.44 7.63 -5.50
CA GLN A 154 12.57 7.66 -6.43
C GLN A 154 12.89 6.25 -6.91
N THR A 155 13.33 6.11 -8.16
CA THR A 155 13.72 4.82 -8.76
C THR A 155 14.69 4.02 -7.90
N ALA A 156 15.73 4.68 -7.38
CA ALA A 156 16.70 4.07 -6.47
C ALA A 156 16.08 3.51 -5.16
N THR A 157 14.89 3.98 -4.77
CA THR A 157 14.18 3.48 -3.59
C THR A 157 13.49 2.15 -3.88
N TYR A 158 12.70 2.05 -4.95
CA TYR A 158 11.96 0.82 -5.25
C TYR A 158 12.81 -0.23 -6.00
N GLU A 159 13.92 0.17 -6.62
CA GLU A 159 14.93 -0.77 -7.15
C GLU A 159 15.88 -1.30 -6.07
N ASN A 160 15.81 -0.77 -4.85
CA ASN A 160 16.61 -1.26 -3.74
C ASN A 160 16.25 -2.74 -3.43
N PRO A 161 17.22 -3.66 -3.35
CA PRO A 161 16.93 -5.08 -3.21
C PRO A 161 16.30 -5.41 -1.85
N LEU A 162 16.66 -4.68 -0.78
CA LEU A 162 16.06 -4.86 0.54
C LEU A 162 14.60 -4.39 0.53
N PHE A 163 14.30 -3.29 -0.16
CA PHE A 163 12.92 -2.82 -0.32
C PHE A 163 12.04 -3.89 -0.97
N GLN A 164 12.48 -4.46 -2.10
CA GLN A 164 11.70 -5.47 -2.80
C GLN A 164 11.55 -6.77 -1.98
N ASP A 165 12.60 -7.19 -1.27
CA ASP A 165 12.53 -8.35 -0.38
C ASP A 165 11.61 -8.12 0.84
N LEU A 166 11.54 -6.89 1.36
CA LEU A 166 10.59 -6.52 2.41
C LEU A 166 9.15 -6.54 1.90
N VAL A 167 8.90 -6.08 0.67
CA VAL A 167 7.58 -6.18 0.03
C VAL A 167 7.20 -7.66 -0.12
N ASP A 168 8.09 -8.48 -0.68
CA ASP A 168 7.87 -9.92 -0.84
C ASP A 168 7.57 -10.62 0.48
N TYR A 169 8.33 -10.30 1.53
CA TYR A 169 8.12 -10.87 2.84
C TYR A 169 6.74 -10.52 3.41
N ASN A 170 6.32 -9.25 3.35
CA ASN A 170 5.00 -8.84 3.83
C ASN A 170 3.87 -9.62 3.15
N PHE A 171 3.92 -9.78 1.83
CA PHE A 171 2.91 -10.56 1.10
C PHE A 171 2.96 -12.05 1.41
N SER A 172 4.14 -12.60 1.68
CA SER A 172 4.30 -14.02 2.06
C SER A 172 3.63 -14.38 3.39
N LEU A 173 3.31 -13.39 4.22
CA LEU A 173 2.66 -13.59 5.51
C LEU A 173 1.14 -13.72 5.41
N PHE A 174 0.53 -13.33 4.29
CA PHE A 174 -0.92 -13.43 4.14
C PHE A 174 -1.35 -14.89 3.93
N PRO A 175 -2.36 -15.39 4.67
CA PRO A 175 -2.90 -16.73 4.48
C PRO A 175 -3.79 -16.77 3.23
N LEU A 176 -3.15 -16.77 2.06
CA LEU A 176 -3.83 -16.69 0.76
C LEU A 176 -3.94 -18.06 0.12
N GLU A 177 -5.09 -18.31 -0.50
CA GLU A 177 -5.25 -19.42 -1.42
C GLU A 177 -4.39 -19.23 -2.67
N GLU A 178 -3.93 -20.33 -3.27
CA GLU A 178 -2.99 -20.32 -4.39
C GLU A 178 -3.50 -19.50 -5.59
N MET A 179 -4.81 -19.50 -5.83
CA MET A 179 -5.44 -18.71 -6.91
C MET A 179 -5.20 -17.20 -6.81
N TRP A 180 -4.91 -16.68 -5.62
CA TRP A 180 -4.60 -15.26 -5.41
C TRP A 180 -3.14 -14.94 -5.73
N LEU A 181 -2.26 -15.93 -5.72
CA LEU A 181 -0.84 -15.77 -6.06
C LEU A 181 -0.64 -15.59 -7.58
N ASP A 182 -1.59 -16.04 -8.39
CA ASP A 182 -1.62 -15.90 -9.86
C ASP A 182 -2.10 -14.53 -10.36
N ARG A 183 -2.59 -13.67 -9.47
CA ARG A 183 -3.11 -12.36 -9.82
C ARG A 183 -2.06 -11.29 -9.56
N ALA A 184 -2.10 -10.21 -10.34
CA ALA A 184 -1.38 -8.99 -10.01
C ALA A 184 -2.15 -8.23 -8.92
N TRP A 185 -1.41 -7.69 -7.96
CA TRP A 185 -1.92 -6.93 -6.82
C TRP A 185 -1.51 -5.48 -6.97
N ILE A 186 -2.39 -4.56 -6.58
CA ILE A 186 -2.00 -3.16 -6.41
C ILE A 186 -1.32 -3.04 -5.05
N CYS A 187 -0.01 -2.85 -5.05
CA CYS A 187 0.77 -2.56 -3.86
C CYS A 187 0.92 -1.04 -3.71
N GLN A 188 0.31 -0.48 -2.68
CA GLN A 188 0.42 0.94 -2.35
C GLN A 188 1.52 1.14 -1.31
N VAL A 189 2.57 1.89 -1.66
CA VAL A 189 3.69 2.13 -0.75
C VAL A 189 3.71 3.58 -0.30
N HIS A 190 3.77 3.78 1.02
CA HIS A 190 3.91 5.09 1.63
C HIS A 190 5.21 5.16 2.43
N ILE A 191 6.09 6.09 2.06
CA ILE A 191 7.26 6.44 2.87
C ILE A 191 6.99 7.80 3.49
N MET A 192 7.10 7.89 4.81
CA MET A 192 6.79 9.12 5.54
C MET A 192 7.76 9.41 6.68
N ARG A 193 7.91 10.70 6.97
CA ARG A 193 8.61 11.26 8.13
C ARG A 193 7.69 12.26 8.80
N ILE A 194 7.39 12.04 10.07
CA ILE A 194 6.70 13.02 10.91
C ILE A 194 7.76 13.75 11.71
N ILE A 195 7.72 15.08 11.66
CA ILE A 195 8.61 15.98 12.38
C ILE A 195 7.75 16.68 13.43
N VAL A 196 8.05 16.42 14.70
CA VAL A 196 7.40 17.05 15.84
C VAL A 196 8.38 18.04 16.44
N GLY A 197 7.98 19.31 16.52
CA GLY A 197 8.83 20.39 17.04
C GLY A 197 8.02 21.60 17.44
N ARG A 198 8.64 22.52 18.19
CA ARG A 198 8.01 23.81 18.49
C ARG A 198 7.91 24.58 17.18
N ALA A 199 6.81 25.31 16.97
CA ALA A 199 6.70 26.22 15.84
C ALA A 199 7.69 27.37 16.06
N ASP A 200 8.93 27.20 15.59
CA ASP A 200 9.88 28.29 15.46
C ASP A 200 9.40 29.11 14.26
N TYR A 201 8.49 30.04 14.49
CA TYR A 201 8.19 31.12 13.53
C TYR A 201 9.45 31.99 13.40
N GLY A 202 10.39 31.53 12.57
CA GLY A 202 11.54 32.29 12.10
C GLY A 202 11.18 33.02 10.80
N ASP A 203 10.55 34.18 10.96
CA ASP A 203 10.66 35.38 10.12
C ASP A 203 10.74 35.20 8.58
N TYR A 204 9.57 35.06 7.94
CA TYR A 204 9.37 35.50 6.55
C TYR A 204 8.77 36.92 6.56
N SER A 205 9.46 37.88 7.14
CA SER A 205 9.05 39.28 7.16
C SER A 205 10.20 40.24 7.46
N ARG A 206 11.15 40.31 6.52
CA ARG A 206 11.80 41.57 6.15
C ARG A 206 12.49 41.42 4.80
N GLY A 207 11.74 41.74 3.75
CA GLY A 207 12.35 42.54 2.71
C GLY A 207 12.56 43.92 3.32
N ASP A 208 13.80 44.34 3.42
CA ASP A 208 14.17 45.75 3.35
C ASP A 208 15.61 45.82 2.86
N SER A 209 15.72 46.50 1.73
CA SER A 209 16.92 46.97 1.06
C SER A 209 17.84 47.76 1.98
N PHE A 210 19.14 47.45 1.92
CA PHE A 210 20.24 48.43 1.86
C PHE A 210 21.37 47.86 1.00
#